data_AF-A0A1Z4NCC7-F1
#
_entry.id   AF-A0A1Z4NCC7-F1
#
_cell.length_a   1.000
_cell.length_b   1.000
_cell.length_c   1.000
_cell.angle_alpha   90.00
_cell.angle_beta   90.00
_cell.angle_gamma   90.00
#
_symmetry.space_group_name_H-M   'P 1'
#
loop_
_entity.id
_entity.type
_entity.pdbx_description
1 polymer ?
#
loop_
_entity_poly.entity_id
_entity_poly.type
_entity_poly.pdbx_seq_one_letter_code
_entity_poly.pdbx_strand_id
1 'polypeptide(L)' 'MNTNRMSPLEIRKKGLEALAKALGPVGMVRFLLQFGSNKGNYTEERDQLLEGITMDDVWVQVQQNRDQR' A
#
# COMPACT_ATOMS: atom_id res chain seq x y z
N MET A 1 8.43 -5.12 31.16
CA MET A 1 8.36 -3.72 30.66
C MET A 1 6.94 -3.21 30.88
N ASN A 2 6.78 -2.01 31.44
CA ASN A 2 5.45 -1.38 31.57
C ASN A 2 5.04 -0.75 30.24
N THR A 3 4.23 -1.46 29.46
CA THR A 3 3.74 -1.00 28.15
C THR A 3 2.60 0.03 28.27
N ASN A 4 1.97 0.15 29.44
CA ASN A 4 0.85 1.06 29.71
C ASN A 4 1.18 2.56 29.60
N ARG A 5 2.46 2.94 29.43
CA ARG A 5 2.91 4.33 29.27
C ARG A 5 3.42 4.66 27.87
N MET A 6 3.47 3.68 26.97
CA MET A 6 3.99 3.89 25.62
C MET A 6 2.88 4.41 24.70
N SER A 7 3.21 5.42 23.91
CA SER A 7 2.37 5.82 22.78
C SER A 7 2.25 4.69 21.75
N PRO A 8 1.20 4.68 20.92
CA PRO A 8 1.07 3.72 19.82
C PRO A 8 2.30 3.68 18.90
N LEU A 9 2.95 4.83 18.68
CA LEU A 9 4.17 4.91 17.87
C LEU A 9 5.34 4.17 18.53
N GLU A 10 5.52 4.34 19.84
CA GLU A 10 6.58 3.65 20.60
C GLU A 10 6.35 2.14 20.64
N ILE A 11 5.10 1.71 20.81
CA ILE A 11 4.73 0.28 20.75
C ILE A 11 5.06 -0.28 19.36
N ARG A 12 4.67 0.42 18.30
CA ARG A 12 4.95 0.01 16.92
C ARG A 12 6.45 -0.09 16.65
N LYS A 13 7.24 0.92 17.06
CA LYS A 13 8.69 0.91 16.89
C LYS A 13 9.33 -0.29 17.59
N LYS A 14 8.99 -0.53 18.86
CA LYS A 14 9.50 -1.70 19.62
C LYS A 14 9.06 -3.03 19.01
N GLY A 15 7.84 -3.12 18.49
CA GLY A 15 7.35 -4.30 17.79
C GLY A 15 8.16 -4.60 16.52
N LEU A 16 8.43 -3.59 15.70
CA LEU A 16 9.26 -3.74 14.49
C LEU A 16 10.70 -4.15 14.83
N GLU A 17 11.30 -3.54 15.86
CA GLU A 17 12.64 -3.91 16.34
C GLU A 17 12.69 -5.37 16.82
N ALA A 18 11.68 -5.82 17.58
CA ALA A 18 11.60 -7.19 18.06
C ALA A 18 11.45 -8.19 16.89
N LEU A 19 10.58 -7.89 15.91
CA LEU A 19 10.39 -8.72 14.73
C LEU A 19 11.64 -8.80 13.87
N ALA A 20 12.30 -7.67 13.62
CA ALA A 20 13.56 -7.63 12.86
C ALA A 20 14.66 -8.44 13.54
N LYS A 21 14.76 -8.38 14.88
CA LYS A 21 15.73 -9.16 15.66
C LYS A 21 15.47 -10.66 15.59
N ALA A 22 14.20 -11.08 15.62
CA ALA A 22 13.83 -12.49 15.65
C ALA A 22 13.85 -13.15 14.26
N LEU A 23 13.43 -12.43 13.22
CA LEU A 23 13.16 -12.98 11.89
C LEU A 23 14.12 -12.47 10.80
N GLY A 24 14.96 -11.49 11.12
CA GLY A 24 15.69 -10.70 10.13
C GLY A 24 14.76 -9.76 9.32
N PRO A 25 15.32 -8.84 8.52
CA PRO A 25 14.52 -7.87 7.76
C PRO A 25 13.52 -8.52 6.79
N VAL A 26 13.96 -9.56 6.07
CA VAL A 26 13.11 -10.26 5.09
C VAL A 26 11.99 -11.03 5.77
N GLY A 27 12.29 -11.75 6.86
CA GLY A 27 11.29 -12.50 7.62
C GLY A 27 10.26 -11.59 8.28
N MET A 28 10.70 -10.45 8.82
CA MET A 28 9.81 -9.42 9.36
C MET A 28 8.82 -8.91 8.30
N VAL A 29 9.30 -8.52 7.11
CA VAL A 29 8.41 -8.01 6.04
C VAL A 29 7.38 -9.06 5.64
N ARG A 30 7.80 -10.32 5.42
CA ARG A 30 6.88 -11.42 5.09
C ARG A 30 5.84 -11.66 6.19
N PHE A 31 6.25 -11.61 7.45
CA PHE A 31 5.34 -11.73 8.59
C PHE A 31 4.30 -10.61 8.60
N LEU A 32 4.72 -9.35 8.42
CA LEU A 32 3.80 -8.21 8.38
C LEU A 32 2.81 -8.31 7.22
N LEU A 33 3.24 -8.81 6.06
CA LEU A 33 2.37 -9.02 4.89
C LEU A 33 1.25 -10.04 5.14
N GLN A 34 1.42 -10.98 6.08
CA GLN A 34 0.34 -11.92 6.46
C GLN A 34 -0.84 -11.23 7.16
N PHE A 35 -0.58 -10.11 7.84
CA PHE A 35 -1.59 -9.28 8.48
C PHE A 35 -1.99 -8.07 7.62
N GLY A 36 -1.27 -7.85 6.51
CA GLY A 36 -1.67 -6.95 5.47
C GLY A 36 -3.04 -7.37 4.99
N SER A 37 -4.02 -6.48 5.19
CA SER A 37 -5.29 -6.62 4.52
C SER A 37 -5.02 -6.42 3.03
N ASN A 38 -4.76 -7.50 2.31
CA ASN A 38 -5.07 -7.56 0.88
C ASN A 38 -6.61 -7.60 0.77
N LYS A 39 -7.25 -6.53 1.24
CA LYS A 39 -8.67 -6.30 1.05
C LYS A 39 -8.79 -5.45 -0.20
N GLY A 40 -9.63 -5.91 -1.10
CA GLY A 40 -9.78 -5.34 -2.42
C GLY A 40 -9.32 -6.32 -3.49
N ASN A 41 -10.13 -6.46 -4.52
CA ASN A 41 -9.75 -7.14 -5.74
C ASN A 41 -9.37 -6.04 -6.72
N TYR A 42 -8.09 -5.63 -6.71
CA TYR A 42 -7.63 -4.56 -7.60
C TYR A 42 -7.94 -4.86 -9.08
N THR A 43 -8.05 -6.13 -9.47
CA THR A 43 -8.48 -6.47 -10.84
C THR A 43 -9.92 -6.05 -11.07
N GLU A 44 -10.86 -6.45 -10.20
CA GLU A 44 -12.26 -5.99 -10.31
C GLU A 44 -12.41 -4.48 -10.16
N GLU A 45 -11.71 -3.87 -9.19
CA GLU A 45 -11.77 -2.42 -8.95
C GLU A 45 -11.22 -1.63 -10.14
N ARG A 46 -10.14 -2.11 -10.76
CA ARG A 46 -9.58 -1.49 -11.98
C ARG A 46 -10.52 -1.68 -13.16
N ASP A 47 -11.12 -2.85 -13.31
CA ASP A 47 -12.05 -3.12 -14.40
C ASP A 47 -13.28 -2.20 -14.31
N GLN A 48 -13.79 -1.93 -13.10
CA GLN A 48 -14.83 -0.91 -12.86
C GLN A 48 -14.33 0.52 -13.12
N LEU A 49 -13.12 0.86 -12.63
CA LEU A 49 -12.55 2.20 -12.77
C LEU A 49 -12.31 2.58 -14.23
N LEU A 50 -11.93 1.61 -15.06
CA LEU A 50 -11.60 1.80 -16.48
C LEU A 50 -12.74 1.41 -17.41
N GLU A 51 -13.92 1.08 -16.88
CA GLU A 51 -15.09 0.72 -17.68
C GLU A 51 -15.44 1.87 -18.65
N GLY A 52 -15.48 1.55 -19.95
CA GLY A 52 -15.80 2.51 -20.99
C GLY A 52 -14.68 3.47 -21.38
N ILE A 53 -13.49 3.39 -20.76
CA ILE A 53 -12.31 4.19 -21.17
C ILE A 53 -11.58 3.46 -22.29
N THR A 54 -11.53 4.06 -23.48
CA THR A 54 -10.76 3.53 -24.60
C THR A 54 -9.34 4.14 -24.65
N MET A 55 -8.44 3.48 -25.36
CA MET A 55 -7.11 4.04 -25.62
C MET A 55 -7.15 5.33 -26.43
N ASP A 56 -8.16 5.50 -27.29
CA ASP A 56 -8.35 6.73 -28.05
C ASP A 56 -8.75 7.88 -27.12
N ASP A 57 -9.62 7.64 -26.13
CA ASP A 57 -9.99 8.63 -25.11
C ASP A 57 -8.76 9.10 -24.32
N VAL A 58 -7.89 8.15 -23.94
CA VAL A 58 -6.63 8.45 -23.27
C VAL A 58 -5.73 9.31 -24.16
N TRP A 59 -5.62 8.97 -25.44
CA TRP A 59 -4.79 9.71 -26.39
C TRP A 59 -5.28 11.15 -26.57
N VAL A 60 -6.59 11.35 -26.70
CA VAL A 60 -7.21 12.68 -26.81
C VAL A 60 -6.90 13.53 -25.57
N GLN A 61 -7.05 12.97 -24.36
CA GLN A 61 -6.73 13.69 -23.12
C GLN A 61 -5.25 14.09 -23.04
N VAL A 62 -4.34 13.21 -23.48
CA VAL A 62 -2.90 13.51 -23.50
C VAL A 62 -2.59 14.69 -24.41
N GLN A 63 -3.22 14.78 -25.59
CA GLN A 63 -3.02 15.91 -26.51
C GLN A 63 -3.59 17.21 -25.93
N GLN A 64 -4.82 17.18 -25.41
CA GLN A 64 -5.45 18.35 -24.78
C GLN A 64 -4.60 18.92 -23.63
N ASN A 65 -4.03 18.06 -22.79
CA ASN A 65 -3.15 18.47 -21.69
C ASN A 65 -1.80 19.05 -22.16
N ARG A 66 -1.35 18.74 -23.37
CA ARG A 66 -0.16 19.33 -23.99
C ARG A 66 -0.46 20.69 -24.59
N ASP A 67 -1.61 20.84 -25.22
CA ASP A 67 -2.05 22.09 -25.86
C ASP A 67 -2.43 23.19 -24.85
N GLN A 68 -2.75 22.81 -23.61
CA GLN A 68 -3.05 23.73 -22.51
C GLN A 68 -1.81 24.22 -21.73
N ARG A 69 -0.61 23.80 -22.10
CA ARG A 69 0.67 24.21 -21.50
C ARG A 69 1.40 25.22 -22.37
#